data_AF-I0JKS9-F1
#
_entry.id   AF-I0JKS9-F1
#
_cell.length_a   1.000
_cell.length_b   1.000
_cell.length_c   1.000
_cell.angle_alpha   90.00
_cell.angle_beta   90.00
_cell.angle_gamma   90.00
#
_symmetry.space_group_name_H-M   'P 1'
#
loop_
_entity.id
_entity.type
_entity.pdbx_description
1 polymer ?
#
loop_
_entity_poly.entity_id
_entity_poly.type
_entity_poly.pdbx_seq_one_letter_code
_entity_poly.pdbx_strand_id
1 'polypeptide(L)'
;MEEMTTSHYAVTGKQVEDLAFNATTYLRAFGEFNIPATCYGPSGGDMHAPNEYIELSKLKEVTHSIADFIAGGVKRSNLSII
;
A
#
# COMPACT_ATOMS: atom_id res chain seq x y z
N MET A 1 -7.39 6.36 7.25
CA MET A 1 -6.03 6.20 6.67
C MET A 1 -6.00 6.93 5.34
N GLU A 2 -6.32 8.22 5.40
CA GLU A 2 -6.58 9.10 4.24
C GLU A 2 -5.28 9.44 3.48
N GLU A 3 -4.17 9.38 4.20
CA GLU A 3 -2.82 9.66 3.72
C GLU A 3 -2.34 8.60 2.72
N MET A 4 -2.66 7.33 2.94
CA MET A 4 -2.35 6.26 1.98
C MET A 4 -3.21 6.40 0.73
N THR A 5 -4.51 6.70 0.87
CA THR A 5 -5.40 6.99 -0.27
C THR A 5 -4.89 8.16 -1.11
N THR A 6 -4.40 9.21 -0.46
CA THR A 6 -3.80 10.37 -1.11
C THR A 6 -2.54 9.99 -1.90
N SER A 7 -1.66 9.19 -1.30
CA SER A 7 -0.41 8.74 -1.92
C SER A 7 -0.67 7.78 -3.10
N HIS A 8 -1.66 6.90 -2.97
CA HIS A 8 -2.13 6.04 -4.05
C HIS A 8 -2.63 6.88 -5.24
N TYR A 9 -3.49 7.87 -4.99
CA TYR A 9 -4.01 8.75 -6.03
C TYR A 9 -2.90 9.58 -6.69
N ALA A 10 -1.96 10.12 -5.92
CA ALA A 10 -0.84 10.91 -6.44
C ALA A 10 0.04 10.12 -7.44
N VAL A 11 0.22 8.81 -7.21
CA VAL A 11 1.06 7.95 -8.05
C VAL A 11 0.29 7.33 -9.21
N THR A 12 -0.96 6.92 -9.00
CA THR A 12 -1.71 6.11 -9.97
C THR A 12 -2.78 6.89 -10.75
N GLY A 13 -3.17 8.08 -10.25
CA GLY A 13 -4.31 8.85 -10.75
C GLY A 13 -5.67 8.18 -10.52
N LYS A 14 -5.74 7.13 -9.70
CA LYS A 14 -6.94 6.35 -9.42
C LYS A 14 -7.31 6.41 -7.95
N GLN A 15 -8.58 6.21 -7.64
CA GLN A 15 -9.03 6.03 -6.27
C GLN A 15 -8.68 4.63 -5.80
N VAL A 16 -8.31 4.50 -4.53
CA VAL A 16 -8.10 3.18 -3.92
C VAL A 16 -9.45 2.45 -3.79
N GLU A 17 -9.43 1.14 -3.99
CA GLU A 17 -10.60 0.29 -3.78
C GLU A 17 -10.49 -0.42 -2.43
N ASP A 18 -11.56 -0.38 -1.65
CA ASP A 18 -11.66 -1.16 -0.40
C ASP A 18 -12.15 -2.57 -0.72
N LEU A 19 -11.41 -3.58 -0.25
CA LEU A 19 -11.71 -4.98 -0.51
C LEU A 19 -11.94 -5.75 0.80
N ALA A 20 -13.06 -6.45 0.88
CA ALA A 20 -13.25 -7.49 1.89
C ALA A 20 -12.38 -8.70 1.54
N PHE A 21 -11.53 -9.13 2.47
CA PHE A 21 -10.57 -10.21 2.26
C PHE A 21 -10.81 -11.33 3.27
N ASN A 22 -10.84 -12.57 2.79
CA ASN A 22 -11.15 -13.76 3.60
C ASN A 22 -9.90 -14.46 4.17
N ALA A 23 -8.70 -13.95 3.90
CA ALA A 23 -7.48 -14.41 4.56
C ALA A 23 -7.12 -13.49 5.73
N THR A 24 -6.53 -14.08 6.77
CA THR A 24 -6.07 -13.32 7.91
C THR A 24 -4.84 -12.48 7.55
N THR A 25 -4.73 -11.32 8.17
CA THR A 25 -3.54 -10.47 8.09
C THR A 25 -3.12 -10.07 9.50
N TYR A 26 -1.87 -9.63 9.67
CA TYR A 26 -1.38 -9.16 10.96
C TYR A 26 -2.07 -7.88 11.46
N LEU A 27 -2.91 -7.23 10.64
CA LEU A 27 -3.66 -6.03 11.03
C LEU A 27 -4.47 -6.25 12.32
N ARG A 28 -4.97 -7.46 12.55
CA ARG A 28 -5.69 -7.79 13.78
C ARG A 28 -4.84 -7.49 15.03
N ALA A 29 -3.56 -7.86 15.02
CA ALA A 29 -2.66 -7.64 16.15
C ALA A 29 -2.42 -6.15 16.41
N PHE A 30 -2.25 -5.33 15.36
CA PHE A 30 -2.14 -3.87 15.53
C PHE A 30 -3.41 -3.25 16.14
N GLY A 31 -4.58 -3.76 15.74
CA GLY A 31 -5.87 -3.35 16.31
C GLY A 31 -6.02 -3.65 17.80
N GLU A 32 -5.37 -4.70 18.33
CA GLU A 32 -5.37 -5.00 19.78
C GLU A 32 -4.72 -3.89 20.61
N PHE A 33 -3.76 -3.19 20.02
CA PHE A 33 -3.02 -2.11 20.66
C PHE A 33 -3.50 -0.72 20.22
N ASN A 34 -4.64 -0.63 19.53
CA ASN A 34 -5.17 0.61 18.96
C ASN A 34 -4.18 1.35 18.05
N ILE A 35 -3.28 0.61 17.38
CA ILE A 35 -2.35 1.17 16.42
C ILE A 35 -3.06 1.26 15.07
N PRO A 36 -3.18 2.46 14.47
CA PRO A 36 -3.73 2.60 13.12
C PRO A 36 -2.88 1.80 12.12
N ALA A 37 -3.51 0.91 11.37
CA ALA A 37 -2.85 0.10 10.35
C ALA A 37 -3.76 -0.07 9.12
N THR A 38 -3.14 -0.32 7.97
CA THR A 38 -3.82 -0.71 6.72
C THR A 38 -3.08 -1.87 6.05
N CYS A 39 -3.79 -2.60 5.21
CA CYS A 39 -3.26 -3.66 4.37
C CYS A 39 -3.33 -3.17 2.93
N TYR A 40 -2.19 -2.92 2.32
CA TYR A 40 -2.09 -2.33 0.98
C TYR A 40 -0.95 -3.01 0.22
N GLY A 41 -1.21 -3.42 -1.02
CA GLY A 41 -0.28 -4.21 -1.81
C GLY A 41 -0.64 -4.29 -3.29
N PRO A 42 0.26 -4.85 -4.12
CA PRO A 42 0.03 -5.00 -5.55
C PRO A 42 -0.92 -6.16 -5.85
N SER A 43 -1.51 -6.16 -7.04
CA SER A 43 -2.22 -7.32 -7.55
C SER A 43 -1.26 -8.46 -7.92
N GLY A 44 -1.81 -9.66 -7.81
CA GLY A 44 -1.18 -10.94 -8.08
C GLY A 44 -2.24 -12.01 -7.96
N GLY A 45 -1.83 -13.28 -7.97
CA GLY A 45 -2.76 -14.39 -7.90
C GLY A 45 -2.13 -15.64 -7.32
N ASP A 46 -3.00 -16.59 -7.01
CA ASP A 46 -2.60 -17.95 -6.65
C ASP A 46 -1.68 -18.02 -5.43
N MET A 47 -1.91 -17.14 -4.44
CA MET A 47 -1.21 -17.16 -3.16
C MET A 47 -1.25 -18.57 -2.56
N HIS A 48 -0.09 -19.12 -2.19
CA HIS A 48 0.10 -20.49 -1.68
C HIS A 48 -0.03 -21.63 -2.72
N ALA A 49 -0.13 -21.34 -4.02
CA ALA A 49 -0.15 -22.36 -5.07
C ALA A 49 1.14 -22.34 -5.93
N PRO A 50 1.49 -23.42 -6.65
CA PRO A 50 2.73 -23.50 -7.43
C PRO A 50 2.87 -22.45 -8.55
N ASN A 51 1.75 -21.89 -9.01
CA ASN A 51 1.67 -20.87 -10.04
C ASN A 51 1.46 -19.45 -9.48
N GLU A 52 1.79 -19.24 -8.21
CA GLU A 52 1.77 -17.92 -7.56
C GLU A 52 2.54 -16.87 -8.40
N TYR A 53 1.94 -15.69 -8.57
CA TYR A 53 2.54 -14.62 -9.35
C TYR A 53 2.14 -13.24 -8.84
N ILE A 54 2.89 -12.24 -9.32
CA ILE A 54 2.69 -10.83 -9.06
C ILE A 54 2.76 -10.02 -10.35
N GLU A 55 1.95 -8.97 -10.47
CA GLU A 55 2.00 -8.08 -11.62
C GLU A 55 3.10 -7.03 -11.43
N LEU A 56 4.19 -7.11 -12.20
CA LEU A 56 5.37 -6.24 -12.02
C LEU A 56 5.06 -4.74 -12.21
N SER A 57 4.14 -4.39 -13.12
CA SER A 57 3.69 -3.01 -13.28
C SER A 57 3.01 -2.49 -12.01
N LYS A 58 2.25 -3.34 -11.33
CA LYS A 58 1.54 -3.01 -10.09
C LYS A 58 2.46 -3.00 -8.88
N LEU A 59 3.44 -3.90 -8.85
CA LEU A 59 4.53 -3.83 -7.88
C LEU A 59 5.27 -2.48 -7.96
N LYS A 60 5.54 -1.98 -9.17
CA LYS A 60 6.17 -0.67 -9.36
C LYS A 60 5.28 0.47 -8.86
N GLU A 61 4.00 0.49 -9.24
CA GLU A 61 3.03 1.49 -8.77
C GLU A 61 2.96 1.51 -7.23
N VAL A 62 2.79 0.35 -6.60
CA VAL A 62 2.70 0.22 -5.14
C VAL A 62 3.99 0.64 -4.44
N THR A 63 5.16 0.30 -5.01
CA THR A 63 6.45 0.75 -4.48
C THR A 63 6.52 2.27 -4.44
N HIS A 64 6.09 2.94 -5.51
CA HIS A 64 6.05 4.40 -5.57
C HIS A 64 5.03 4.98 -4.59
N SER A 65 3.83 4.39 -4.45
CA SER A 65 2.82 4.86 -3.50
C SER A 65 3.28 4.73 -2.05
N ILE A 66 3.94 3.62 -1.68
CA ILE A 66 4.50 3.44 -0.34
C ILE A 66 5.64 4.43 -0.11
N ALA A 67 6.49 4.68 -1.11
CA ALA A 67 7.55 5.67 -1.01
C ALA A 67 6.99 7.10 -0.81
N ASP A 68 5.97 7.50 -1.57
CA ASP A 68 5.30 8.80 -1.39
C ASP A 68 4.58 8.89 -0.03
N PHE A 69 3.93 7.82 0.42
CA PHE A 69 3.31 7.77 1.76
C PHE A 69 4.34 7.98 2.88
N ILE A 70 5.48 7.28 2.82
CA ILE A 70 6.56 7.43 3.80
C ILE A 70 7.18 8.83 3.71
N ALA A 71 7.42 9.35 2.50
CA ALA A 71 8.01 10.66 2.27
C ALA A 71 7.05 11.84 2.53
N GLY A 72 5.74 11.60 2.52
CA GLY A 72 4.71 12.53 2.96
C GLY A 72 4.52 12.51 4.48
N GLY A 73 4.62 11.33 5.09
CA GLY A 73 4.54 11.12 6.55
C GLY A 73 5.78 11.59 7.31
N VAL A 74 6.97 11.50 6.70
CA VAL A 74 8.16 12.24 7.12
C VAL A 74 8.04 13.61 6.45
N LYS A 75 7.58 14.66 7.16
CA LYS A 75 7.42 16.04 6.63
C LYS A 75 8.37 16.30 5.45
N ARG A 76 7.81 16.65 4.29
CA ARG A 76 8.54 17.08 3.07
C ARG A 76 9.43 18.31 3.35
N SER A 77 10.51 18.13 4.10
CA SER A 77 11.55 19.14 4.28
C SER A 77 12.53 18.95 3.14
N ASN A 78 12.26 19.63 2.02
CA ASN A 78 13.22 19.95 0.96
C ASN A 78 14.06 18.78 0.41
N LEU A 79 13.42 17.83 -0.27
CA LEU A 79 14.14 16.99 -1.22
C LEU A 79 13.94 17.53 -2.65
N SER A 80 14.69 18.59 -2.97
CA SER A 80 14.96 18.95 -4.35
C SER A 80 15.99 17.96 -4.90
N ILE A 81 15.50 16.90 -5.56
CA ILE A 81 16.35 16.09 -6.43
C ILE A 81 16.50 16.90 -7.73
N ILE A 82 17.73 17.35 -7.96
CA ILE A 82 18.22 17.97 -9.19
C ILE A 82 18.23 16.91 -10.29
#